data_AF-A0A2W5X1W0-F1
#
_entry.id   AF-A0A2W5X1W0-F1
#
_cell.length_a   1.000
_cell.length_b   1.000
_cell.length_c   1.000
_cell.angle_alpha   90.00
_cell.angle_beta   90.00
_cell.angle_gamma   90.00
#
_symmetry.space_group_name_H-M   'P 1'
#
loop_
_entity.id
_entity.type
_entity.pdbx_description
1 polymer ?
#
loop_
_entity_poly.entity_id
_entity_poly.type
_entity_poly.pdbx_seq_one_letter_code
_entity_poly.pdbx_strand_id
1 'polypeptide(L)'
;MAIRGSCLCGGVRFELFEPPAMMGTCHCSRCRKAGSVTYAYVRAEAFHWLAGRALLTRYKPRPPFRFVRTFCRRCGTAFGDPDTGRVIAVAASCLDDDPGVRASFHEYAPDDVPWSPGCGDGPFGLK
;
A
#
# COMPACT_ATOMS: atom_id res chain seq x y z
N MET A 1 10.07 8.46 -17.05
CA MET A 1 9.37 9.40 -16.14
C MET A 1 9.07 8.62 -14.87
N ALA A 2 9.35 9.16 -13.68
CA ALA A 2 9.19 8.44 -12.42
C ALA A 2 7.79 8.66 -11.83
N ILE A 3 7.21 7.64 -11.20
CA ILE A 3 5.96 7.72 -10.44
C ILE A 3 6.32 8.04 -8.99
N ARG A 4 5.84 9.16 -8.46
CA ARG A 4 6.16 9.58 -7.09
C ARG A 4 5.23 8.92 -6.09
N GLY A 5 5.73 8.78 -4.88
CA GLY A 5 4.90 8.40 -3.76
C GLY A 5 5.36 8.94 -2.43
N SER A 6 4.39 9.13 -1.53
CA SER A 6 4.61 9.71 -0.22
C SER A 6 3.65 9.14 0.83
N CYS A 7 3.97 9.33 2.10
CA CYS A 7 2.99 9.18 3.17
C CYS A 7 2.16 10.46 3.34
N LEU A 8 1.02 10.39 4.04
CA LEU A 8 0.13 11.54 4.27
C LEU A 8 0.84 12.81 4.78
N CYS A 9 1.82 12.69 5.68
CA CYS A 9 2.55 13.85 6.20
C CYS A 9 3.73 14.30 5.32
N GLY A 10 3.93 13.72 4.14
CA GLY A 10 5.06 14.00 3.23
C GLY A 10 6.45 13.61 3.77
N GLY A 11 6.54 13.04 4.97
CA GLY A 11 7.81 12.75 5.64
C GLY A 11 8.56 11.57 5.05
N VAL A 12 7.84 10.58 4.53
CA VAL A 12 8.36 9.44 3.77
C VAL A 12 8.08 9.69 2.29
N ARG A 13 9.10 9.55 1.44
CA ARG A 13 9.00 9.77 -0.01
C ARG A 13 9.84 8.75 -0.79
N PHE A 14 9.34 8.33 -1.93
CA PHE A 14 10.01 7.40 -2.85
C PHE A 14 9.60 7.69 -4.30
N GLU A 15 10.30 7.06 -5.23
CA GLU A 15 10.01 7.06 -6.66
C GLU A 15 9.99 5.63 -7.20
N LEU A 16 9.12 5.39 -8.18
CA LEU A 16 9.13 4.19 -9.01
C LEU A 16 9.58 4.55 -10.42
N PHE A 17 10.60 3.87 -10.91
CA PHE A 17 11.11 4.08 -12.28
C PHE A 17 10.39 3.22 -13.32
N GLU A 18 9.52 2.32 -12.86
CA GLU A 18 8.63 1.52 -13.68
C GLU A 18 7.25 1.40 -13.02
N PRO A 19 6.19 1.20 -13.82
CA PRO A 19 4.88 0.87 -13.27
C PRO A 19 4.92 -0.39 -12.40
N PRO A 20 4.05 -0.51 -11.38
CA PRO A 20 3.84 -1.76 -10.66
C PRO A 20 3.50 -2.89 -11.64
N ALA A 21 4.00 -4.10 -11.40
CA ALA A 21 3.69 -5.26 -12.25
C ALA A 21 2.21 -5.64 -12.16
N MET A 22 1.61 -5.45 -10.98
CA MET A 22 0.19 -5.70 -10.72
C MET A 22 -0.27 -4.96 -9.47
N MET A 23 -1.58 -4.81 -9.33
CA MET A 23 -2.21 -4.26 -8.13
C MET A 23 -3.34 -5.18 -7.68
N GLY A 24 -3.47 -5.38 -6.38
CA GLY A 24 -4.49 -6.26 -5.81
C GLY A 24 -5.01 -5.75 -4.47
N THR A 25 -6.26 -6.10 -4.18
CA THR A 25 -6.92 -5.75 -2.91
C THR A 25 -6.95 -6.97 -1.99
N CYS A 26 -6.28 -6.87 -0.85
CA CYS A 26 -6.20 -7.92 0.16
C CYS A 26 -7.30 -7.75 1.21
N HIS A 27 -8.13 -8.78 1.29
CA HIS A 27 -9.28 -8.80 2.17
C HIS A 27 -9.01 -9.48 3.50
N CYS A 28 -7.82 -9.98 3.81
CA CYS A 28 -7.58 -10.64 5.10
C CYS A 28 -7.80 -9.67 6.29
N SER A 29 -8.16 -10.21 7.46
CA SER A 29 -8.47 -9.41 8.66
C SER A 29 -7.38 -8.42 9.05
N ARG A 30 -6.11 -8.73 8.78
CA ARG A 30 -4.96 -7.85 9.06
C ARG A 30 -4.90 -6.62 8.15
N CYS A 31 -5.17 -6.80 6.86
CA CYS A 31 -5.18 -5.71 5.88
C CYS A 31 -6.42 -4.82 6.08
N ARG A 32 -7.58 -5.44 6.34
CA ARG A 32 -8.80 -4.69 6.68
C ARG A 32 -8.65 -3.83 7.93
N LYS A 33 -8.13 -4.38 9.03
CA LYS A 33 -7.95 -3.64 10.30
C LYS A 33 -6.91 -2.52 10.24
N ALA A 34 -6.15 -2.44 9.16
CA ALA A 34 -5.02 -1.56 9.03
C ALA A 34 -5.22 -0.34 8.14
N GLY A 35 -6.35 -0.26 7.45
CA GLY A 35 -6.62 0.84 6.52
C GLY A 35 -5.77 0.80 5.25
N SER A 36 -5.15 -0.34 4.90
CA SER A 36 -4.54 -0.54 3.58
C SER A 36 -4.97 -1.88 3.02
N VAL A 37 -5.83 -1.77 2.00
CA VAL A 37 -6.45 -2.92 1.33
C VAL A 37 -5.82 -3.14 -0.04
N THR A 38 -5.49 -2.08 -0.78
CA THR A 38 -4.88 -2.22 -2.11
C THR A 38 -3.36 -2.03 -2.08
N TYR A 39 -2.64 -2.99 -2.62
CA TYR A 39 -1.19 -2.97 -2.76
C TYR A 39 -0.79 -2.96 -4.24
N ALA A 40 0.27 -2.22 -4.54
CA ALA A 40 1.01 -2.23 -5.78
C ALA A 40 2.26 -3.08 -5.61
N TYR A 41 2.41 -4.08 -6.47
CA TYR A 41 3.55 -5.00 -6.47
C TYR A 41 4.61 -4.49 -7.43
N VAL A 42 5.72 -4.02 -6.87
CA VAL A 42 6.78 -3.34 -7.64
C VAL A 42 8.06 -4.15 -7.57
N ARG A 43 8.82 -4.20 -8.67
CA ARG A 43 10.17 -4.78 -8.63
C ARG A 43 11.05 -3.94 -7.73
N ALA A 44 11.83 -4.59 -6.87
CA ALA A 44 12.66 -3.90 -5.88
C ALA A 44 13.65 -2.93 -6.57
N GLU A 45 14.14 -3.29 -7.75
CA GLU A 45 15.09 -2.48 -8.53
C GLU A 45 14.45 -1.23 -9.15
N ALA A 46 13.12 -1.19 -9.27
CA ALA A 46 12.39 -0.04 -9.77
C ALA A 46 12.02 0.94 -8.64
N PHE A 47 12.21 0.58 -7.37
CA PHE A 47 11.82 1.38 -6.21
C PHE A 47 13.02 2.09 -5.60
N HIS A 48 12.96 3.42 -5.46
CA HIS A 48 14.01 4.21 -4.84
C HIS A 48 13.51 5.10 -3.72
N TRP A 49 14.16 5.01 -2.56
CA TRP A 49 13.89 5.89 -1.43
C TRP A 49 14.44 7.30 -1.68
N LEU A 50 13.61 8.31 -1.48
CA LEU A 50 14.05 9.70 -1.49
C LEU A 50 14.28 10.25 -0.07
N ALA A 51 13.39 9.91 0.87
CA ALA A 51 13.47 10.42 2.23
C ALA A 51 12.65 9.59 3.23
N GLY A 52 12.93 9.78 4.52
CA GLY A 52 12.02 9.41 5.59
C GLY A 52 12.02 7.95 6.00
N ARG A 53 12.98 7.15 5.54
CA ARG A 53 13.08 5.73 5.92
C ARG A 53 13.13 5.52 7.45
N ALA A 54 13.73 6.46 8.19
CA ALA A 54 13.74 6.47 9.65
C ALA A 54 12.38 6.78 10.32
N LEU A 55 11.37 7.20 9.56
CA LEU A 55 10.00 7.39 10.04
C LEU A 55 9.16 6.13 9.90
N LEU A 56 9.67 5.10 9.22
CA LEU A 56 8.96 3.83 9.06
C LEU A 56 9.07 2.99 10.34
N THR A 57 7.93 2.52 10.81
CA THR A 57 7.82 1.54 11.90
C THR A 57 7.29 0.23 11.34
N ARG A 58 7.82 -0.88 11.86
CA ARG A 58 7.46 -2.24 11.43
C ARG A 58 6.69 -2.97 12.53
N TYR A 59 5.61 -3.60 12.14
CA TYR A 59 4.82 -4.50 12.96
C TYR A 59 4.98 -5.93 12.43
N LYS A 60 5.69 -6.77 13.20
CA LYS A 60 5.95 -8.16 12.84
C LYS A 60 4.65 -8.97 12.89
N PRO A 61 4.41 -9.85 11.90
CA PRO A 61 3.26 -10.73 11.93
C PRO A 61 3.44 -11.82 12.99
N ARG A 62 2.32 -12.42 13.39
CA ARG A 62 2.32 -13.70 14.12
C ARG A 62 1.84 -14.80 13.16
N PRO A 63 2.28 -16.06 13.33
CA PRO A 63 1.76 -17.18 12.56
C PRO A 63 0.22 -17.20 12.57
N PRO A 64 -0.43 -17.58 11.44
CA PRO A 64 0.17 -18.10 10.20
C PRO A 64 0.67 -16.99 9.24
N PHE A 65 0.53 -15.71 9.59
CA PHE A 65 0.88 -14.61 8.72
C PHE A 65 2.40 -14.41 8.63
N ARG A 66 2.88 -14.03 7.44
CA ARG A 66 4.31 -13.85 7.15
C ARG A 66 4.70 -12.43 6.73
N PHE A 67 3.73 -11.64 6.30
CA PHE A 67 3.97 -10.30 5.78
C PHE A 67 4.22 -9.28 6.92
N VAL A 68 5.35 -8.56 6.85
CA VAL A 68 5.66 -7.48 7.78
C VAL A 68 4.86 -6.25 7.37
N ARG A 69 4.29 -5.59 8.37
CA ARG A 69 3.50 -4.39 8.14
C ARG A 69 4.35 -3.18 8.45
N THR A 70 4.53 -2.31 7.47
CA THR A 70 5.28 -1.06 7.63
C THR A 70 4.34 0.13 7.52
N PHE A 71 4.50 1.13 8.38
CA PHE A 71 3.71 2.37 8.38
C PHE A 71 4.53 3.56 8.88
N CYS A 72 4.12 4.77 8.48
CA CYS A 72 4.74 5.99 8.96
C CYS A 72 4.36 6.22 10.44
N ARG A 73 5.36 6.35 11.32
CA ARG A 73 5.13 6.58 12.75
C ARG A 73 4.52 7.94 13.10
N ARG A 74 4.53 8.88 12.15
CA ARG A 74 3.98 10.24 12.35
C ARG A 74 2.50 10.34 11.98
N CYS A 75 2.11 9.78 10.83
CA CYS A 75 0.75 9.92 10.31
C CYS A 75 -0.03 8.60 10.19
N GLY A 76 0.59 7.47 10.53
CA GLY A 76 -0.07 6.16 10.46
C GLY A 76 -0.26 5.59 9.05
N THR A 77 0.07 6.34 7.98
CA THR A 77 -0.06 5.83 6.61
C THR A 77 0.64 4.49 6.46
N ALA A 78 -0.14 3.48 6.12
CA ALA A 78 0.36 2.14 5.82
C ALA A 78 1.15 2.17 4.51
N PHE A 79 2.30 1.51 4.50
CA PHE A 79 3.24 1.50 3.37
C PHE A 79 3.35 0.13 2.69
N GLY A 80 3.10 -0.97 3.42
CA GLY A 80 3.33 -2.34 2.93
C GLY A 80 4.62 -2.94 3.49
N ASP A 81 5.41 -3.63 2.66
CA ASP A 81 6.70 -4.25 3.03
C ASP A 81 7.78 -3.90 1.99
N PRO A 82 8.29 -2.65 2.01
CA PRO A 82 9.08 -2.10 0.92
C PRO A 82 10.53 -2.60 0.86
N ASP A 83 10.92 -3.54 1.71
CA ASP A 83 12.33 -3.96 1.90
C ASP A 83 12.53 -5.48 1.87
N THR A 84 11.54 -6.24 1.40
CA THR A 84 11.60 -7.71 1.41
C THR A 84 11.45 -8.29 0.02
N GLY A 85 12.42 -9.12 -0.38
CA GLY A 85 12.36 -9.88 -1.63
C GLY A 85 12.66 -9.04 -2.88
N ARG A 86 12.47 -9.68 -4.05
CA ARG A 86 12.65 -9.03 -5.37
C ARG A 86 11.42 -8.25 -5.82
N VAL A 87 10.27 -8.55 -5.24
CA VAL A 87 9.02 -7.83 -5.44
C VAL A 87 8.58 -7.32 -4.08
N ILE A 88 8.40 -6.03 -3.99
CA ILE A 88 7.93 -5.36 -2.78
C ILE A 88 6.48 -4.95 -2.98
N ALA A 89 5.72 -4.98 -1.89
CA ALA A 89 4.35 -4.49 -1.88
C ALA A 89 4.34 -3.10 -1.26
N VAL A 90 3.87 -2.12 -2.03
CA VAL A 90 3.64 -0.75 -1.57
C VAL A 90 2.15 -0.51 -1.50
N ALA A 91 1.65 0.10 -0.43
CA ALA A 91 0.24 0.48 -0.37
C ALA A 91 -0.08 1.48 -1.49
N ALA A 92 -1.13 1.21 -2.28
CA ALA A 92 -1.52 2.07 -3.39
C ALA A 92 -1.87 3.51 -2.93
N SER A 93 -2.31 3.66 -1.68
CA SER A 93 -2.55 4.95 -1.02
C SER A 93 -1.30 5.82 -0.84
N CYS A 94 -0.12 5.28 -1.11
CA CYS A 94 1.14 6.02 -1.07
C CYS A 94 1.57 6.56 -2.44
N LEU A 95 0.85 6.25 -3.53
CA LEU A 95 1.18 6.78 -4.85
C LEU A 95 0.60 8.19 -4.99
N ASP A 96 1.45 9.15 -5.34
CA ASP A 96 1.06 10.54 -5.56
C ASP A 96 0.67 10.78 -7.04
N ASP A 97 1.17 9.93 -7.94
CA ASP A 97 0.91 9.97 -9.39
C ASP A 97 0.12 8.72 -9.83
N ASP A 98 -0.60 8.81 -10.95
CA ASP A 98 -1.29 7.66 -11.54
C ASP A 98 -0.25 6.67 -12.13
N PRO A 99 -0.15 5.42 -11.62
CA PRO A 99 0.79 4.44 -12.15
C PRO A 99 0.36 3.84 -13.49
N GLY A 100 -0.84 4.13 -14.00
CA GLY A 100 -1.42 3.52 -15.21
C GLY A 100 -1.89 2.07 -15.02
N VAL A 101 -1.72 1.52 -13.81
CA VAL A 101 -2.12 0.17 -13.41
C VAL A 101 -3.33 0.28 -12.49
N ARG A 102 -4.25 -0.68 -12.56
CA ARG A 102 -5.45 -0.74 -11.73
C ARG A 102 -5.47 -2.05 -10.94
N ALA A 103 -6.13 -2.02 -9.78
CA ALA A 103 -6.36 -3.23 -9.01
C ALA A 103 -7.17 -4.23 -9.86
N SER A 104 -6.60 -5.41 -10.12
CA SER A 104 -7.16 -6.40 -11.03
C SER A 104 -7.49 -7.73 -10.36
N PHE A 105 -7.13 -7.89 -9.09
CA PHE A 105 -7.42 -9.11 -8.34
C PHE A 105 -7.68 -8.83 -6.86
N HIS A 106 -8.33 -9.80 -6.23
CA HIS A 106 -8.67 -9.79 -4.81
C HIS A 106 -8.00 -10.97 -4.11
N GLU A 107 -7.17 -10.68 -3.11
CA GLU A 107 -6.57 -11.71 -2.27
C GLU A 107 -7.46 -11.95 -1.06
N TYR A 108 -7.56 -13.21 -0.62
CA TYR A 108 -8.45 -13.60 0.48
C TYR A 108 -9.90 -13.14 0.23
N ALA A 109 -10.37 -13.14 -1.02
CA ALA A 109 -11.73 -12.73 -1.38
C ALA A 109 -12.86 -13.34 -0.52
N PRO A 110 -12.78 -14.60 -0.06
CA PRO A 110 -13.77 -15.14 0.88
C PRO A 110 -13.84 -14.42 2.24
N ASP A 111 -12.78 -13.70 2.63
CA ASP A 111 -12.73 -12.92 3.88
C ASP A 111 -13.28 -11.49 3.70
N ASP A 112 -13.78 -11.14 2.52
CA ASP A 112 -14.41 -9.84 2.28
C ASP A 112 -15.63 -9.65 3.19
N VAL A 113 -15.95 -8.40 3.47
CA VAL A 113 -16.93 -8.02 4.48
C VAL A 113 -18.12 -7.32 3.85
N PRO A 114 -19.35 -7.51 4.37
CA PRO A 114 -20.55 -6.90 3.77
C PRO A 114 -20.54 -5.37 3.70
N TRP A 115 -19.72 -4.70 4.53
CA TRP A 115 -19.56 -3.24 4.54
C TRP A 115 -18.37 -2.75 3.70
N SER A 116 -17.66 -3.66 3.03
CA SER A 116 -16.64 -3.30 2.04
C SER A 116 -17.33 -2.57 0.90
N PRO A 117 -16.90 -1.36 0.50
CA PRO A 117 -17.64 -0.57 -0.47
C PRO A 117 -17.77 -1.29 -1.81
N GLY A 118 -19.01 -1.52 -2.26
CA GLY A 118 -19.34 -1.39 -3.68
C GLY A 118 -19.58 0.10 -3.91
N CYS A 119 -18.66 0.80 -4.57
CA CYS A 119 -18.67 2.26 -4.68
C CYS A 119 -20.05 2.83 -5.05
N GLY A 120 -20.70 3.46 -4.07
CA GLY A 120 -21.64 4.55 -4.29
C GLY A 120 -21.08 5.77 -3.59
N ASP A 121 -21.20 6.94 -4.21
CA ASP A 121 -20.80 8.19 -3.57
C ASP A 121 -21.55 8.34 -2.24
N GLY A 122 -20.82 8.65 -1.18
CA GLY A 122 -21.44 8.99 0.09
C GLY A 122 -22.27 10.28 -0.06
N PRO A 123 -23.36 10.46 0.71
CA PRO A 123 -24.22 11.65 0.62
C PRO A 123 -23.50 12.95 1.01
N PHE A 124 -22.28 12.84 1.52
CA PHE A 124 -21.42 13.96 1.86
C PHE A 124 -20.39 14.08 0.74
N GLY A 125 -20.71 14.85 -0.30
CA GLY A 125 -19.73 15.25 -1.31
C GLY A 125 -18.51 15.85 -0.60
N LEU A 126 -17.40 15.12 -0.61
CA LEU A 126 -16.15 15.59 -0.02
C LEU A 126 -15.44 16.46 -1.07
N LYS A 127 -15.09 17.67 -0.64
CA LYS A 127 -14.40 18.72 -1.40
C LYS A 127 -13.13 18.23 -2.08
#